data_AF-R5KI84-F1
#
_entry.id   AF-R5KI84-F1
#
_cell.length_a   1.000
_cell.length_b   1.000
_cell.length_c   1.000
_cell.angle_alpha   90.00
_cell.angle_beta   90.00
_cell.angle_gamma   90.00
#
_symmetry.space_group_name_H-M   'P 1'
#
loop_
_entity.id
_entity.type
_entity.pdbx_description
1 polymer ?
#
loop_
_entity_poly.entity_id
_entity_poly.type
_entity_poly.pdbx_seq_one_letter_code
_entity_poly.pdbx_strand_id
1 'polypeptide(L)'
;MRKLFTIVAMAVMALAVNAQSYNFEDNLVVTLEGGNPTNTPNTKIIVEEVAESDGLYNITLKDFTFILPIGDINLENVKGNSDTDGNVWFETANATLQIPLVGQANVTLNEGNSSVMKEGKLMLNLSITANAYGTPLNITAEYGVYKYNDDMLVKLEGKDLAKEPTLITVIEQANGKYTLTLADFRAGDIPVGTIELADLDVTENEGVKNFSYDGDVTIKPFSDGTSPIFSTPIPLTMEGTMTATALAFTINIPTFTVEVYYGASIPTGIDQITTTPNASGVDEIYDLSGRKLNEMQKGINIVRKADGTTVKVLKK
;
A
#
# COMPACT_ATOMS: atom_id res chain seq x y z
N MET A 1 52.41 -10.46 -4.11
CA MET A 1 52.08 -11.24 -5.33
C MET A 1 51.42 -12.52 -4.83
N ARG A 2 50.19 -12.87 -5.18
CA ARG A 2 49.63 -12.98 -6.53
C ARG A 2 48.14 -12.59 -6.52
N LYS A 3 47.77 -11.70 -7.43
CA LYS A 3 46.38 -11.41 -7.81
C LYS A 3 45.94 -12.54 -8.75
N LEU A 4 44.76 -13.09 -8.55
CA LEU A 4 44.18 -14.08 -9.45
C LEU A 4 42.86 -13.53 -10.00
N PHE A 5 42.96 -13.13 -11.27
CA PHE A 5 41.97 -13.16 -12.34
C PHE A 5 40.67 -12.36 -12.19
N THR A 6 40.73 -11.15 -12.76
CA THR A 6 39.64 -10.51 -13.51
C THR A 6 39.10 -11.49 -14.57
N ILE A 7 37.82 -11.85 -14.46
CA ILE A 7 37.07 -12.47 -15.57
C ILE A 7 36.49 -11.31 -16.39
N VAL A 8 37.00 -11.17 -17.61
CA VAL A 8 36.45 -10.30 -18.65
C VAL A 8 35.33 -11.04 -19.37
N ALA A 9 34.31 -10.26 -19.72
CA ALA A 9 33.11 -10.50 -20.51
C ALA A 9 33.10 -11.63 -21.57
N MET A 10 31.86 -12.02 -21.86
CA MET A 10 31.32 -12.83 -22.96
C MET A 10 31.29 -14.34 -22.77
N ALA A 11 30.12 -14.80 -22.34
CA ALA A 11 29.54 -16.03 -22.86
C ALA A 11 28.09 -15.74 -23.26
N VAL A 12 27.86 -15.45 -24.55
CA VAL A 12 26.61 -15.79 -25.21
C VAL A 12 26.57 -17.31 -25.23
N MET A 13 26.11 -17.91 -24.13
CA MET A 13 25.89 -19.36 -24.08
C MET A 13 24.48 -19.61 -24.60
N ALA A 14 24.40 -19.94 -25.89
CA ALA A 14 23.30 -20.73 -26.45
C ALA A 14 23.33 -22.12 -25.80
N LEU A 15 22.80 -22.20 -24.59
CA LEU A 15 22.24 -23.42 -24.01
C LEU A 15 20.74 -23.33 -24.33
N ALA A 16 20.06 -24.46 -24.54
CA ALA A 16 18.60 -24.46 -24.66
C ALA A 16 17.99 -23.83 -23.41
N VAL A 17 17.72 -22.52 -23.46
CA VAL A 17 17.12 -21.75 -22.37
C VAL A 17 15.65 -22.11 -22.43
N ASN A 18 15.20 -23.01 -21.55
CA ASN A 18 13.77 -23.02 -21.24
C ASN A 18 13.44 -21.61 -20.77
N ALA A 19 12.58 -20.90 -21.52
CA ALA A 19 12.06 -19.60 -21.15
C ALA A 19 11.71 -19.60 -19.65
N GLN A 20 12.37 -18.75 -18.86
CA GLN A 20 12.03 -18.62 -17.45
C GLN A 20 10.68 -17.91 -17.34
N SER A 21 9.82 -18.43 -16.47
CA SER A 21 8.52 -17.84 -16.15
C SER A 21 8.50 -17.45 -14.69
N TYR A 22 8.28 -16.18 -14.42
CA TYR A 22 8.16 -15.59 -13.10
C TYR A 22 6.70 -15.26 -12.84
N ASN A 23 6.19 -15.73 -11.70
CA ASN A 23 4.80 -15.52 -11.29
C ASN A 23 4.79 -14.63 -10.06
N PHE A 24 4.08 -13.51 -10.16
CA PHE A 24 3.96 -12.53 -9.09
C PHE A 24 2.50 -12.43 -8.65
N GLU A 25 2.31 -12.23 -7.35
CA GLU A 25 1.03 -11.88 -6.74
C GLU A 25 1.27 -10.74 -5.75
N ASP A 26 0.65 -9.58 -5.99
CA ASP A 26 0.80 -8.37 -5.19
C ASP A 26 -0.39 -7.41 -5.44
N ASN A 27 -0.36 -6.21 -4.86
CA ASN A 27 -1.38 -5.20 -5.06
C ASN A 27 -1.23 -4.48 -6.40
N LEU A 28 -2.37 -4.18 -7.03
CA LEU A 28 -2.49 -3.29 -8.17
C LEU A 28 -3.30 -2.06 -7.76
N VAL A 29 -2.70 -0.87 -7.90
CA VAL A 29 -3.42 0.39 -7.77
C VAL A 29 -3.98 0.80 -9.12
N VAL A 30 -5.29 1.04 -9.20
CA VAL A 30 -5.95 1.58 -10.38
C VAL A 30 -6.45 2.99 -10.09
N THR A 31 -6.09 3.94 -10.94
CA THR A 31 -6.54 5.34 -10.87
C THR A 31 -7.22 5.73 -12.17
N LEU A 32 -8.44 6.24 -12.09
CA LEU A 32 -9.22 6.70 -13.23
C LEU A 32 -9.24 8.22 -13.29
N GLU A 33 -8.84 8.81 -14.42
CA GLU A 33 -8.83 10.27 -14.67
C GLU A 33 -8.13 11.08 -13.57
N GLY A 34 -7.07 10.52 -12.97
CA GLY A 34 -6.37 11.16 -11.85
C GLY A 34 -7.22 11.31 -10.57
N GLY A 35 -8.32 10.56 -10.46
CA GLY A 35 -9.17 10.51 -9.27
C GLY A 35 -8.52 9.73 -8.11
N ASN A 36 -9.37 9.25 -7.18
CA ASN A 36 -8.88 8.48 -6.05
C ASN A 36 -8.35 7.11 -6.49
N PRO A 37 -7.15 6.70 -5.99
CA PRO A 37 -6.59 5.39 -6.28
C PRO A 37 -7.43 4.28 -5.62
N THR A 38 -7.53 3.14 -6.27
CA THR A 38 -8.17 1.93 -5.74
C THR A 38 -7.15 0.81 -5.65
N ASN A 39 -6.93 0.27 -4.44
CA ASN A 39 -6.08 -0.91 -4.22
C ASN A 39 -6.84 -2.19 -4.57
N THR A 40 -6.22 -3.03 -5.41
CA THR A 40 -6.72 -4.34 -5.83
C THR A 40 -5.71 -5.42 -5.41
N PRO A 41 -5.85 -5.97 -4.20
CA PRO A 41 -4.89 -6.94 -3.67
C PRO A 41 -4.96 -8.28 -4.42
N ASN A 42 -3.90 -9.08 -4.31
CA ASN A 42 -3.79 -10.42 -4.90
C ASN A 42 -3.91 -10.42 -6.44
N THR A 43 -3.50 -9.33 -7.08
CA THR A 43 -3.42 -9.23 -8.54
C THR A 43 -2.25 -10.08 -9.03
N LYS A 44 -2.45 -10.83 -10.12
CA LYS A 44 -1.44 -11.75 -10.66
C LYS A 44 -0.80 -11.21 -11.92
N ILE A 45 0.52 -11.24 -11.96
CA ILE A 45 1.30 -10.93 -13.16
C ILE A 45 2.27 -12.06 -13.47
N ILE A 46 2.35 -12.42 -14.74
CA ILE A 46 3.30 -13.41 -15.25
C ILE A 46 4.30 -12.67 -16.14
N VAL A 47 5.59 -12.88 -15.90
CA VAL A 47 6.68 -12.38 -16.74
C VAL A 47 7.43 -13.58 -17.30
N GLU A 48 7.50 -13.68 -18.63
CA GLU A 48 8.12 -14.80 -19.33
C GLU A 48 9.28 -14.31 -20.19
N GLU A 49 10.47 -14.88 -20.04
CA GLU A 49 11.57 -14.63 -20.96
C GLU A 49 11.24 -15.18 -22.35
N VAL A 50 11.47 -14.38 -23.40
CA VAL A 50 11.29 -14.85 -24.77
C VAL A 50 12.50 -15.72 -25.14
N ALA A 51 12.24 -17.00 -25.43
CA ALA A 51 13.27 -17.94 -25.83
C ALA A 51 14.03 -17.47 -27.08
N GLU A 52 15.33 -17.71 -27.12
CA GLU A 52 16.21 -17.30 -28.23
C GLU A 52 16.23 -15.77 -28.50
N SER A 53 15.80 -14.96 -27.52
CA SER A 53 15.89 -13.50 -27.56
C SER A 53 17.00 -12.96 -26.66
N ASP A 54 17.48 -11.76 -26.97
CA ASP A 54 18.41 -11.01 -26.12
C ASP A 54 17.62 -10.04 -25.21
N GLY A 55 17.22 -10.51 -24.04
CA GLY A 55 16.57 -9.72 -22.99
C GLY A 55 15.17 -9.22 -23.36
N LEU A 56 14.38 -9.99 -24.10
CA LEU A 56 12.96 -9.70 -24.32
C LEU A 56 12.08 -10.52 -23.38
N TYR A 57 10.99 -9.91 -22.92
CA TYR A 57 10.05 -10.48 -21.98
C TYR A 57 8.61 -10.31 -22.48
N ASN A 58 7.76 -11.31 -22.24
CA ASN A 58 6.31 -11.18 -22.33
C ASN A 58 5.76 -10.94 -20.93
N ILE A 59 4.95 -9.90 -20.77
CA ILE A 59 4.35 -9.53 -19.48
C ILE A 59 2.83 -9.64 -19.60
N THR A 60 2.23 -10.44 -18.73
CA THR A 60 0.79 -10.69 -18.71
C THR A 60 0.21 -10.27 -17.36
N LEU A 61 -0.61 -9.22 -17.35
CA LEU A 61 -1.48 -8.89 -16.23
C LEU A 61 -2.80 -9.66 -16.37
N LYS A 62 -3.12 -10.51 -15.38
CA LYS A 62 -4.28 -11.41 -15.41
C LYS A 62 -5.56 -10.76 -14.92
N ASP A 63 -6.67 -11.08 -15.60
CA ASP A 63 -8.03 -10.78 -15.15
C ASP A 63 -8.25 -9.29 -14.77
N PHE A 64 -7.63 -8.37 -15.52
CA PHE A 64 -7.69 -6.95 -15.23
C PHE A 64 -9.14 -6.45 -15.21
N THR A 65 -9.46 -5.69 -14.19
CA THR A 65 -10.79 -5.13 -13.96
C THR A 65 -10.65 -3.64 -13.63
N PHE A 66 -11.39 -2.79 -14.34
CA PHE A 66 -11.61 -1.40 -13.95
C PHE A 66 -13.08 -1.08 -14.20
N ILE A 67 -13.87 -0.80 -13.15
CA ILE A 67 -15.35 -0.62 -13.21
C ILE A 67 -16.12 -1.87 -13.74
N LEU A 68 -15.60 -2.58 -14.73
CA LEU A 68 -16.05 -3.77 -15.42
C LEU A 68 -14.82 -4.65 -15.75
N PRO A 69 -15.01 -5.97 -15.94
CA PRO A 69 -13.92 -6.88 -16.27
C PRO A 69 -13.45 -6.67 -17.72
N ILE A 70 -12.13 -6.55 -17.89
CA ILE A 70 -11.47 -6.33 -19.18
C ILE A 70 -10.78 -7.60 -19.67
N GLY A 71 -10.26 -8.40 -18.74
CA GLY A 71 -9.50 -9.62 -19.04
C GLY A 71 -8.00 -9.36 -19.02
N ASP A 72 -7.24 -10.23 -19.67
CA ASP A 72 -5.78 -10.17 -19.63
C ASP A 72 -5.23 -8.99 -20.45
N ILE A 73 -4.18 -8.36 -19.93
CA ILE A 73 -3.35 -7.40 -20.68
C ILE A 73 -2.01 -8.08 -20.97
N ASN A 74 -1.71 -8.26 -22.25
CA ASN A 74 -0.48 -8.89 -22.73
C ASN A 74 0.42 -7.83 -23.39
N LEU A 75 1.62 -7.65 -22.87
CA LEU A 75 2.70 -6.88 -23.47
C LEU A 75 3.73 -7.87 -24.00
N GLU A 76 3.90 -7.92 -25.31
CA GLU A 76 4.82 -8.87 -25.96
C GLU A 76 6.16 -8.21 -26.27
N ASN A 77 7.24 -8.98 -26.19
CA ASN A 77 8.59 -8.57 -26.60
C ASN A 77 9.06 -7.26 -25.92
N VAL A 78 8.73 -7.07 -24.64
CA VAL A 78 9.19 -5.96 -23.82
C VAL A 78 10.70 -6.07 -23.63
N LYS A 79 11.46 -5.04 -24.02
CA LYS A 79 12.91 -5.02 -23.78
C LYS A 79 13.19 -4.82 -22.29
N GLY A 80 13.97 -5.73 -21.71
CA GLY A 80 14.51 -5.62 -20.37
C GLY A 80 16.00 -5.30 -20.41
N ASN A 81 16.41 -4.35 -19.56
CA ASN A 81 17.81 -3.99 -19.35
C ASN A 81 18.26 -4.57 -18.02
N SER A 82 19.02 -5.66 -18.06
CA SER A 82 19.48 -6.36 -16.85
C SER A 82 20.83 -5.83 -16.36
N ASP A 83 21.00 -5.68 -15.05
CA ASP A 83 22.28 -5.38 -14.42
C ASP A 83 23.05 -6.67 -14.00
N THR A 84 24.21 -6.49 -13.37
CA THR A 84 25.05 -7.61 -12.90
C THR A 84 24.44 -8.40 -11.75
N ASP A 85 23.47 -7.82 -11.05
CA ASP A 85 22.81 -8.42 -9.88
C ASP A 85 21.50 -9.13 -10.28
N GLY A 86 21.15 -9.09 -11.57
CA GLY A 86 19.96 -9.73 -12.13
C GLY A 86 18.69 -8.89 -12.02
N ASN A 87 18.81 -7.60 -11.66
CA ASN A 87 17.68 -6.68 -11.71
C ASN A 87 17.41 -6.28 -13.15
N VAL A 88 16.15 -6.16 -13.53
CA VAL A 88 15.71 -5.90 -14.92
C VAL A 88 14.83 -4.66 -14.95
N TRP A 89 15.23 -3.64 -15.70
CA TRP A 89 14.40 -2.47 -15.98
C TRP A 89 13.74 -2.61 -17.34
N PHE A 90 12.41 -2.56 -17.37
CA PHE A 90 11.65 -2.68 -18.60
C PHE A 90 11.60 -1.34 -19.33
N GLU A 91 11.89 -1.37 -20.63
CA GLU A 91 11.69 -0.23 -21.52
C GLU A 91 10.21 -0.03 -21.83
N THR A 92 9.92 1.11 -22.43
CA THR A 92 8.57 1.44 -22.89
C THR A 92 8.09 0.39 -23.88
N ALA A 93 6.91 -0.19 -23.61
CA ALA A 93 6.26 -1.15 -24.50
C ALA A 93 4.79 -0.79 -24.70
N ASN A 94 4.23 -1.18 -25.83
CA ASN A 94 2.84 -0.85 -26.17
C ASN A 94 2.06 -2.10 -26.53
N ALA A 95 0.79 -2.13 -26.14
CA ALA A 95 -0.18 -3.13 -26.56
C ALA A 95 -1.51 -2.45 -26.89
N THR A 96 -2.40 -3.21 -27.53
CA THR A 96 -3.79 -2.80 -27.70
C THR A 96 -4.70 -3.88 -27.19
N LEU A 97 -5.80 -3.48 -26.57
CA LEU A 97 -6.84 -4.38 -26.08
C LEU A 97 -8.20 -3.92 -26.59
N GLN A 98 -9.13 -4.86 -26.74
CA GLN A 98 -10.52 -4.57 -27.11
C GLN A 98 -11.38 -4.63 -25.86
N ILE A 99 -11.96 -3.50 -25.47
CA ILE A 99 -12.89 -3.41 -24.33
C ILE A 99 -14.32 -3.52 -24.87
N PRO A 100 -15.13 -4.49 -24.40
CA PRO A 100 -16.55 -4.54 -24.73
C PRO A 100 -17.24 -3.20 -24.44
N LEU A 101 -18.03 -2.71 -25.40
CA LEU A 101 -18.80 -1.45 -25.32
C LEU A 101 -17.99 -0.14 -25.28
N VAL A 102 -16.67 -0.18 -25.16
CA VAL A 102 -15.79 1.00 -25.23
C VAL A 102 -15.01 1.02 -26.55
N GLY A 103 -14.51 -0.13 -27.01
CA GLY A 103 -13.70 -0.24 -28.23
C GLY A 103 -12.21 -0.47 -27.93
N GLN A 104 -11.34 -0.01 -28.83
CA GLN A 104 -9.90 -0.18 -28.67
C GLN A 104 -9.37 0.72 -27.55
N ALA A 105 -8.55 0.13 -26.67
CA ALA A 105 -7.71 0.85 -25.74
C ALA A 105 -6.24 0.59 -26.08
N ASN A 106 -5.42 1.63 -25.93
CA ASN A 106 -3.97 1.54 -26.03
C ASN A 106 -3.40 1.39 -24.62
N VAL A 107 -2.49 0.45 -24.44
CA VAL A 107 -1.75 0.23 -23.21
C VAL A 107 -0.30 0.60 -23.47
N THR A 108 0.28 1.38 -22.57
CA THR A 108 1.71 1.72 -22.56
C THR A 108 2.27 1.30 -21.22
N LEU A 109 3.29 0.45 -21.24
CA LEU A 109 4.19 0.26 -20.11
C LEU A 109 5.16 1.43 -20.07
N ASN A 110 5.21 2.16 -18.97
CA ASN A 110 6.10 3.29 -18.78
C ASN A 110 7.43 2.81 -18.21
N GLU A 111 8.55 3.24 -18.79
CA GLU A 111 9.89 2.85 -18.34
C GLU A 111 10.34 3.54 -17.04
N GLY A 112 11.48 3.08 -16.51
CA GLY A 112 12.14 3.68 -15.35
C GLY A 112 11.97 2.86 -14.08
N ASN A 113 12.15 3.50 -12.92
CA ASN A 113 12.09 2.83 -11.62
C ASN A 113 10.68 2.35 -11.20
N SER A 114 9.66 2.66 -12.00
CA SER A 114 8.29 2.22 -11.81
C SER A 114 7.94 0.96 -12.60
N SER A 115 8.83 0.49 -13.49
CA SER A 115 8.68 -0.74 -14.26
C SER A 115 9.96 -1.56 -14.20
N VAL A 116 10.12 -2.31 -13.11
CA VAL A 116 11.36 -2.99 -12.76
C VAL A 116 11.06 -4.31 -12.05
N MET A 117 11.84 -5.33 -12.38
CA MET A 117 11.96 -6.54 -11.59
C MET A 117 13.27 -6.48 -10.81
N LYS A 118 13.18 -6.27 -9.49
CA LYS A 118 14.35 -6.05 -8.63
C LYS A 118 14.20 -6.84 -7.34
N GLU A 119 15.27 -7.53 -6.94
CA GLU A 119 15.33 -8.28 -5.68
C GLU A 119 14.17 -9.29 -5.50
N GLY A 120 13.62 -9.83 -6.58
CA GLY A 120 12.48 -10.76 -6.52
C GLY A 120 11.09 -10.11 -6.36
N LYS A 121 11.02 -8.78 -6.38
CA LYS A 121 9.77 -8.01 -6.49
C LYS A 121 9.61 -7.46 -7.91
N LEU A 122 8.36 -7.24 -8.30
CA LEU A 122 7.98 -6.65 -9.56
C LEU A 122 7.18 -5.37 -9.30
N MET A 123 7.61 -4.28 -9.91
CA MET A 123 6.83 -3.05 -10.05
C MET A 123 6.55 -2.83 -11.53
N LEU A 124 5.33 -2.41 -11.86
CA LEU A 124 4.96 -2.01 -13.24
C LEU A 124 4.07 -0.78 -13.19
N ASN A 125 4.28 0.13 -14.13
CA ASN A 125 3.43 1.30 -14.32
C ASN A 125 2.86 1.30 -15.73
N LEU A 126 1.55 1.12 -15.83
CA LEU A 126 0.80 1.05 -17.07
C LEU A 126 -0.07 2.30 -17.22
N SER A 127 -0.03 2.92 -18.40
CA SER A 127 -1.02 3.90 -18.85
C SER A 127 -1.95 3.25 -19.86
N ILE A 128 -3.25 3.32 -19.61
CA ILE A 128 -4.28 2.77 -20.49
C ILE A 128 -5.14 3.93 -20.96
N THR A 129 -5.20 4.13 -22.27
CA THR A 129 -6.02 5.18 -22.90
C THR A 129 -7.07 4.55 -23.80
N ALA A 130 -8.33 4.92 -23.60
CA ALA A 130 -9.45 4.47 -24.43
C ALA A 130 -10.32 5.66 -24.84
N ASN A 131 -11.27 5.42 -25.73
CA ASN A 131 -12.31 6.40 -26.05
C ASN A 131 -13.67 5.78 -25.80
N ALA A 132 -14.35 6.19 -24.73
CA ALA A 132 -15.69 5.72 -24.40
C ALA A 132 -16.71 6.76 -24.87
N TYR A 133 -17.51 6.42 -25.89
CA TYR A 133 -18.59 7.27 -26.39
C TYR A 133 -18.17 8.69 -26.82
N GLY A 134 -16.96 8.85 -27.36
CA GLY A 134 -16.43 10.16 -27.76
C GLY A 134 -15.67 10.89 -26.65
N THR A 135 -15.61 10.33 -25.44
CA THR A 135 -14.86 10.87 -24.31
C THR A 135 -13.59 10.07 -24.09
N PRO A 136 -12.40 10.72 -24.07
CA PRO A 136 -11.16 10.07 -23.68
C PRO A 136 -11.27 9.50 -22.26
N LEU A 137 -10.74 8.29 -22.07
CA LEU A 137 -10.62 7.61 -20.80
C LEU A 137 -9.14 7.33 -20.50
N ASN A 138 -8.61 7.83 -19.40
CA ASN A 138 -7.24 7.67 -18.95
C ASN A 138 -7.22 6.88 -17.64
N ILE A 139 -6.53 5.76 -17.64
CA ILE A 139 -6.38 4.89 -16.48
C ILE A 139 -4.88 4.69 -16.24
N THR A 140 -4.47 4.82 -14.98
CA THR A 140 -3.15 4.43 -14.52
C THR A 140 -3.26 3.17 -13.68
N ALA A 141 -2.44 2.18 -13.98
CA ALA A 141 -2.36 0.91 -13.25
C ALA A 141 -0.93 0.70 -12.74
N GLU A 142 -0.75 0.69 -11.42
CA GLU A 142 0.54 0.60 -10.74
C GLU A 142 0.61 -0.67 -9.90
N TYR A 143 1.45 -1.61 -10.30
CA TYR A 143 1.62 -2.91 -9.66
C TYR A 143 2.78 -2.89 -8.66
N GLY A 144 2.65 -3.64 -7.56
CA GLY A 144 3.68 -3.77 -6.53
C GLY A 144 3.75 -2.58 -5.57
N VAL A 145 2.71 -1.73 -5.57
CA VAL A 145 2.60 -0.55 -4.71
C VAL A 145 1.22 -0.50 -4.07
N TYR A 146 1.10 0.19 -2.95
CA TYR A 146 -0.16 0.55 -2.31
C TYR A 146 -0.27 2.07 -2.28
N LYS A 147 -1.46 2.60 -2.54
CA LYS A 147 -1.72 4.04 -2.46
C LYS A 147 -2.98 4.31 -1.64
N TYR A 148 -2.87 5.21 -0.68
CA TYR A 148 -3.96 5.62 0.19
C TYR A 148 -4.18 7.11 0.01
N ASN A 149 -5.42 7.52 -0.22
CA ASN A 149 -5.79 8.93 -0.25
C ASN A 149 -6.87 9.15 0.81
N ASP A 150 -6.51 9.90 1.84
CA ASP A 150 -7.36 10.18 3.00
C ASP A 150 -6.96 11.53 3.61
N ASP A 151 -7.78 12.03 4.52
CA ASP A 151 -7.55 13.28 5.22
C ASP A 151 -6.32 13.20 6.13
N MET A 152 -5.46 14.19 6.01
CA MET A 152 -4.35 14.44 6.93
C MET A 152 -4.65 15.68 7.76
N LEU A 153 -4.57 15.55 9.08
CA LEU A 153 -4.55 16.67 10.03
C LEU A 153 -3.11 16.90 10.49
N VAL A 154 -2.64 18.12 10.34
CA VAL A 154 -1.36 18.56 10.91
C VAL A 154 -1.64 19.46 12.11
N LYS A 155 -0.93 19.25 13.21
CA LYS A 155 -0.84 20.17 14.32
C LYS A 155 0.56 20.79 14.35
N LEU A 156 0.61 22.10 14.45
CA LEU A 156 1.85 22.85 14.59
C LEU A 156 1.79 23.61 15.91
N GLU A 157 2.75 23.34 16.81
CA GLU A 157 2.81 23.94 18.15
C GLU A 157 1.50 23.73 18.95
N GLY A 158 0.90 22.54 18.80
CA GLY A 158 -0.35 22.16 19.46
C GLY A 158 -1.63 22.78 18.84
N LYS A 159 -1.51 23.54 17.75
CA LYS A 159 -2.66 24.10 17.02
C LYS A 159 -2.99 23.26 15.78
N ASP A 160 -4.24 22.84 15.69
CA ASP A 160 -4.79 22.17 14.51
C ASP A 160 -4.77 23.10 13.28
N LEU A 161 -4.24 22.60 12.17
CA LEU A 161 -4.39 23.17 10.84
C LEU A 161 -5.62 22.61 10.13
N ALA A 162 -5.91 23.09 8.93
CA ALA A 162 -6.96 22.52 8.09
C ALA A 162 -6.62 21.06 7.73
N LYS A 163 -7.64 20.21 7.69
CA LYS A 163 -7.52 18.86 7.14
C LYS A 163 -7.46 18.95 5.62
N GLU A 164 -6.52 18.24 5.02
CA GLU A 164 -6.34 18.20 3.57
C GLU A 164 -6.17 16.76 3.09
N PRO A 165 -6.80 16.36 1.96
CA PRO A 165 -6.61 15.03 1.39
C PRO A 165 -5.15 14.85 0.96
N THR A 166 -4.55 13.75 1.38
CA THR A 166 -3.13 13.46 1.15
C THR A 166 -2.94 12.04 0.64
N LEU A 167 -2.14 11.93 -0.42
CA LEU A 167 -1.75 10.65 -1.01
C LEU A 167 -0.50 10.10 -0.30
N ILE A 168 -0.61 8.90 0.25
CA ILE A 168 0.51 8.15 0.83
C ILE A 168 0.79 6.94 -0.06
N THR A 169 2.07 6.74 -0.38
CA THR A 169 2.53 5.55 -1.12
C THR A 169 3.24 4.61 -0.17
N VAL A 170 2.93 3.32 -0.26
CA VAL A 170 3.58 2.26 0.52
C VAL A 170 4.05 1.16 -0.44
N ILE A 171 5.26 0.67 -0.23
CA ILE A 171 5.88 -0.40 -1.03
C ILE A 171 6.31 -1.52 -0.10
N GLU A 172 5.88 -2.76 -0.37
CA GLU A 172 6.44 -3.94 0.28
C GLU A 172 7.76 -4.31 -0.39
N GLN A 173 8.83 -4.35 0.39
CA GLN A 173 10.16 -4.70 -0.06
C GLN A 173 10.34 -6.23 -0.09
N ALA A 174 11.36 -6.69 -0.82
CA ALA A 174 11.64 -8.12 -0.98
C ALA A 174 11.93 -8.87 0.34
N ASN A 175 12.42 -8.15 1.36
CA ASN A 175 12.71 -8.67 2.70
C ASN A 175 11.45 -8.74 3.60
N GLY A 176 10.27 -8.40 3.09
CA GLY A 176 9.01 -8.35 3.83
C GLY A 176 8.82 -7.11 4.71
N LYS A 177 9.77 -6.17 4.68
CA LYS A 177 9.63 -4.84 5.29
C LYS A 177 8.94 -3.88 4.32
N TYR A 178 8.59 -2.70 4.83
CA TYR A 178 7.80 -1.74 4.08
C TYR A 178 8.51 -0.39 4.00
N THR A 179 8.36 0.27 2.86
CA THR A 179 8.70 1.68 2.70
C THR A 179 7.43 2.50 2.63
N LEU A 180 7.28 3.48 3.51
CA LEU A 180 6.19 4.47 3.46
C LEU A 180 6.73 5.83 3.03
N THR A 181 6.05 6.46 2.07
CA THR A 181 6.41 7.77 1.55
C THR A 181 5.27 8.76 1.70
N LEU A 182 5.54 9.84 2.45
CA LEU A 182 4.76 11.08 2.49
C LEU A 182 5.54 12.14 1.69
N ALA A 183 5.13 12.33 0.43
CA ALA A 183 5.80 13.24 -0.50
C ALA A 183 5.42 14.71 -0.25
N ASP A 184 6.35 15.62 -0.55
CA ASP A 184 6.08 17.06 -0.64
C ASP A 184 5.43 17.69 0.60
N PHE A 185 5.74 17.16 1.78
CA PHE A 185 5.07 17.54 3.02
C PHE A 185 5.35 19.00 3.41
N ARG A 186 4.26 19.68 3.80
CA ARG A 186 4.28 21.03 4.36
C ARG A 186 3.50 21.06 5.67
N ALA A 187 4.11 21.57 6.72
CA ALA A 187 3.43 21.82 8.00
C ALA A 187 3.03 23.30 8.07
N GLY A 188 1.84 23.61 7.53
CA GLY A 188 1.45 25.01 7.26
C GLY A 188 2.39 25.61 6.22
N ASP A 189 3.03 26.74 6.55
CA ASP A 189 4.00 27.40 5.67
C ASP A 189 5.41 26.77 5.72
N ILE A 190 5.65 25.79 6.59
CA ILE A 190 6.97 25.16 6.76
C ILE A 190 7.19 24.11 5.65
N PRO A 191 8.17 24.31 4.75
CA PRO A 191 8.45 23.37 3.67
C PRO A 191 9.34 22.23 4.19
N VAL A 192 8.73 21.17 4.71
CA VAL A 192 9.47 20.04 5.28
C VAL A 192 10.19 19.28 4.16
N GLY A 193 9.44 18.78 3.17
CA GLY A 193 9.97 17.97 2.06
C GLY A 193 9.39 16.56 2.05
N THR A 194 10.04 15.64 1.37
CA THR A 194 9.57 14.24 1.30
C THR A 194 10.09 13.43 2.48
N ILE A 195 9.17 12.86 3.25
CA ILE A 195 9.46 11.92 4.33
C ILE A 195 9.34 10.51 3.75
N GLU A 196 10.44 9.76 3.76
CA GLU A 196 10.46 8.35 3.38
C GLU A 196 11.00 7.53 4.55
N LEU A 197 10.19 6.61 5.05
CA LEU A 197 10.57 5.65 6.09
C LEU A 197 10.72 4.28 5.43
N ALA A 198 11.96 3.91 5.14
CA ALA A 198 12.29 2.61 4.57
C ALA A 198 12.49 1.54 5.66
N ASP A 199 12.42 0.28 5.25
CA ASP A 199 12.72 -0.89 6.09
C ASP A 199 11.85 -0.99 7.37
N LEU A 200 10.61 -0.47 7.32
CA LEU A 200 9.66 -0.57 8.43
C LEU A 200 9.34 -2.03 8.73
N ASP A 201 9.56 -2.41 9.99
CA ASP A 201 9.11 -3.69 10.51
C ASP A 201 7.59 -3.66 10.69
N VAL A 202 6.93 -4.69 10.16
CA VAL A 202 5.48 -4.85 10.21
C VAL A 202 5.14 -6.13 10.97
N THR A 203 4.18 -6.02 11.88
CA THR A 203 3.54 -7.17 12.52
C THR A 203 2.11 -7.29 12.03
N GLU A 204 1.71 -8.49 11.60
CA GLU A 204 0.37 -8.73 11.06
C GLU A 204 -0.46 -9.59 12.00
N ASN A 205 -1.69 -9.12 12.28
CA ASN A 205 -2.68 -9.86 13.05
C ASN A 205 -4.05 -9.70 12.38
N GLU A 206 -4.70 -10.82 12.05
CA GLU A 206 -6.04 -10.85 11.41
C GLU A 206 -6.17 -9.93 10.18
N GLY A 207 -5.12 -9.83 9.36
CA GLY A 207 -5.11 -8.99 8.14
C GLY A 207 -4.87 -7.49 8.41
N VAL A 208 -4.58 -7.11 9.65
CA VAL A 208 -4.15 -5.75 10.02
C VAL A 208 -2.66 -5.75 10.31
N LYS A 209 -1.94 -4.94 9.54
CA LYS A 209 -0.50 -4.70 9.65
C LYS A 209 -0.26 -3.53 10.59
N ASN A 210 0.60 -3.69 11.58
CA ASN A 210 0.99 -2.67 12.54
C ASN A 210 2.47 -2.37 12.36
N PHE A 211 2.84 -1.09 12.38
CA PHE A 211 4.22 -0.64 12.24
C PHE A 211 4.51 0.51 13.20
N SER A 212 5.78 0.62 13.58
CA SER A 212 6.29 1.71 14.39
C SER A 212 7.68 2.09 13.90
N TYR A 213 8.01 3.37 14.03
CA TYR A 213 9.33 3.90 13.75
C TYR A 213 9.73 4.87 14.86
N ASP A 214 10.99 4.79 15.29
CA ASP A 214 11.61 5.74 16.22
C ASP A 214 13.07 5.89 15.82
N GLY A 215 13.42 7.05 15.27
CA GLY A 215 14.77 7.30 14.78
C GLY A 215 14.93 8.60 14.01
N ASP A 216 16.13 8.78 13.46
CA ASP A 216 16.48 9.96 12.67
C ASP A 216 16.23 9.72 11.17
N VAL A 217 15.52 10.66 10.54
CA VAL A 217 15.13 10.61 9.13
C VAL A 217 15.82 11.74 8.36
N THR A 218 16.46 11.40 7.25
CA THR A 218 16.93 12.41 6.29
C THR A 218 15.79 12.80 5.37
N ILE A 219 15.38 14.06 5.45
CA ILE A 219 14.30 14.57 4.60
C ILE A 219 14.81 14.71 3.17
N LYS A 220 14.05 14.15 2.23
CA LYS A 220 14.36 14.23 0.80
C LYS A 220 13.81 15.53 0.20
N PRO A 221 14.40 16.00 -0.91
CA PRO A 221 13.83 17.10 -1.68
C PRO A 221 12.37 16.89 -2.05
N PHE A 222 11.71 18.00 -2.34
CA PHE A 222 10.40 17.99 -2.99
C PHE A 222 10.50 17.37 -4.38
N SER A 223 9.39 16.86 -4.90
CA SER A 223 9.27 16.25 -6.22
C SER A 223 9.63 17.22 -7.36
N ASP A 224 9.51 18.52 -7.13
CA ASP A 224 9.94 19.58 -8.06
C ASP A 224 11.45 19.92 -7.97
N GLY A 225 12.18 19.23 -7.10
CA GLY A 225 13.61 19.45 -6.84
C GLY A 225 13.93 20.52 -5.80
N THR A 226 12.91 21.17 -5.21
CA THR A 226 13.13 22.13 -4.12
C THR A 226 13.82 21.43 -2.94
N SER A 227 14.92 22.01 -2.45
CA SER A 227 15.63 21.46 -1.30
C SER A 227 14.76 21.52 -0.04
N PRO A 228 14.84 20.51 0.84
CA PRO A 228 14.19 20.58 2.14
C PRO A 228 14.88 21.62 3.01
N ILE A 229 14.18 22.14 4.01
CA ILE A 229 14.76 23.12 4.94
C ILE A 229 15.84 22.48 5.85
N PHE A 230 15.91 21.14 5.91
CA PHE A 230 16.92 20.38 6.66
C PHE A 230 17.99 19.80 5.76
N SER A 231 19.24 19.98 6.15
CA SER A 231 20.40 19.31 5.57
C SER A 231 20.95 18.18 6.46
N THR A 232 20.42 18.05 7.67
CA THR A 232 20.78 16.99 8.63
C THR A 232 19.56 16.13 8.96
N PRO A 233 19.77 14.86 9.34
CA PRO A 233 18.68 14.02 9.83
C PRO A 233 17.93 14.68 11.00
N ILE A 234 16.61 14.46 11.07
CA ILE A 234 15.75 14.92 12.17
C ILE A 234 15.10 13.73 12.87
N PRO A 235 14.95 13.77 14.21
CA PRO A 235 14.23 12.74 14.94
C PRO A 235 12.76 12.75 14.56
N LEU A 236 12.19 11.56 14.41
CA LEU A 236 10.79 11.33 14.08
C LEU A 236 10.32 10.04 14.72
N THR A 237 9.12 10.08 15.32
CA THR A 237 8.42 8.86 15.73
C THR A 237 7.15 8.68 14.90
N MET A 238 6.82 7.44 14.57
CA MET A 238 5.59 7.07 13.89
C MET A 238 5.00 5.81 14.49
N GLU A 239 3.68 5.77 14.63
CA GLU A 239 2.93 4.56 14.90
C GLU A 239 1.76 4.48 13.92
N GLY A 240 1.51 3.30 13.37
CA GLY A 240 0.44 3.15 12.40
C GLY A 240 -0.04 1.74 12.17
N THR A 241 -1.16 1.69 11.46
CA THR A 241 -1.88 0.48 11.09
C THR A 241 -2.27 0.55 9.63
N MET A 242 -2.27 -0.59 8.95
CA MET A 242 -2.59 -0.70 7.54
C MET A 242 -3.34 -2.00 7.25
N THR A 243 -4.31 -1.93 6.34
CA THR A 243 -4.93 -3.06 5.64
C THR A 243 -4.75 -2.83 4.15
N ALA A 244 -5.24 -3.73 3.29
CA ALA A 244 -5.21 -3.48 1.85
C ALA A 244 -5.96 -2.22 1.40
N THR A 245 -6.91 -1.71 2.20
CA THR A 245 -7.82 -0.62 1.78
C THR A 245 -7.78 0.60 2.68
N ALA A 246 -7.09 0.54 3.82
CA ALA A 246 -7.03 1.64 4.78
C ALA A 246 -5.63 1.75 5.38
N LEU A 247 -5.21 2.98 5.64
CA LEU A 247 -3.96 3.31 6.32
C LEU A 247 -4.27 4.40 7.35
N ALA A 248 -3.77 4.21 8.57
CA ALA A 248 -3.86 5.21 9.61
C ALA A 248 -2.54 5.28 10.36
N PHE A 249 -2.02 6.48 10.59
CA PHE A 249 -0.81 6.66 11.37
C PHE A 249 -0.77 8.01 12.07
N THR A 250 0.10 8.08 13.07
CA THR A 250 0.54 9.34 13.67
C THR A 250 2.03 9.53 13.41
N ILE A 251 2.44 10.78 13.18
CA ILE A 251 3.85 11.17 13.15
C ILE A 251 4.06 12.25 14.20
N ASN A 252 5.15 12.18 14.95
CA ASN A 252 5.62 13.27 15.78
C ASN A 252 7.03 13.68 15.36
N ILE A 253 7.19 14.97 15.07
CA ILE A 253 8.47 15.60 14.71
C ILE A 253 8.79 16.62 15.80
N PRO A 254 9.51 16.23 16.86
CA PRO A 254 9.71 17.08 18.04
C PRO A 254 10.51 18.34 17.72
N THR A 255 11.38 18.32 16.70
CA THR A 255 12.18 19.48 16.29
C THR A 255 11.33 20.72 15.94
N PHE A 256 10.07 20.52 15.53
CA PHE A 256 9.13 21.60 15.14
C PHE A 256 7.85 21.60 15.95
N THR A 257 7.72 20.73 16.95
CA THR A 257 6.43 20.50 17.63
C THR A 257 5.32 20.23 16.60
N VAL A 258 5.61 19.38 15.62
CA VAL A 258 4.67 18.99 14.57
C VAL A 258 4.14 17.60 14.87
N GLU A 259 2.82 17.47 14.90
CA GLU A 259 2.12 16.20 14.96
C GLU A 259 1.30 16.03 13.67
N VAL A 260 1.33 14.85 13.09
CA VAL A 260 0.52 14.49 11.92
C VAL A 260 -0.40 13.35 12.29
N TYR A 261 -1.66 13.43 11.89
CA TYR A 261 -2.64 12.38 12.02
C TYR A 261 -3.20 12.11 10.63
N TYR A 262 -3.07 10.88 10.15
CA TYR A 262 -3.52 10.47 8.83
C TYR A 262 -4.56 9.37 8.94
N GLY A 263 -5.65 9.51 8.19
CA GLY A 263 -6.70 8.50 8.08
C GLY A 263 -7.51 8.28 9.36
N ALA A 264 -8.54 7.44 9.24
CA ALA A 264 -9.36 7.02 10.37
C ALA A 264 -8.75 5.81 11.08
N SER A 265 -8.82 5.77 12.42
CA SER A 265 -8.34 4.63 13.21
C SER A 265 -8.92 3.31 12.70
N ILE A 266 -8.04 2.35 12.43
CA ILE A 266 -8.40 1.01 11.98
C ILE A 266 -8.62 0.15 13.23
N PRO A 267 -9.84 -0.35 13.50
CA PRO A 267 -10.08 -1.19 14.66
C PRO A 267 -9.29 -2.50 14.54
N THR A 268 -8.48 -2.82 15.55
CA THR A 268 -7.83 -4.12 15.68
C THR A 268 -8.68 -5.00 16.60
N GLY A 269 -9.58 -5.81 16.03
CA GLY A 269 -10.41 -6.75 16.80
C GLY A 269 -11.39 -6.08 17.80
N ILE A 270 -11.29 -6.42 19.08
CA ILE A 270 -12.29 -6.11 20.15
C ILE A 270 -12.50 -4.60 20.37
N ASP A 271 -11.62 -3.74 19.84
CA ASP A 271 -11.75 -2.28 19.91
C ASP A 271 -12.99 -1.73 19.19
N GLN A 272 -13.73 -2.58 18.45
CA GLN A 272 -15.03 -2.25 17.86
C GLN A 272 -16.26 -2.69 18.68
N ILE A 273 -16.11 -3.17 19.93
CA ILE A 273 -17.25 -3.21 20.85
C ILE A 273 -17.39 -1.82 21.48
N THR A 274 -17.97 -0.88 20.73
CA THR A 274 -18.66 0.24 21.39
C THR A 274 -19.93 -0.33 22.00
N THR A 275 -19.83 -0.89 23.21
CA THR A 275 -21.02 -1.00 24.04
C THR A 275 -21.38 0.43 24.43
N THR A 276 -22.24 1.07 23.63
CA THR A 276 -22.99 2.20 24.14
C THR A 276 -23.74 1.64 25.35
N PRO A 277 -23.41 2.02 26.59
CA PRO A 277 -24.11 1.46 27.72
C PRO A 277 -25.55 1.87 27.55
N ASN A 278 -26.47 0.90 27.42
CA ASN A 278 -27.88 1.18 27.69
C ASN A 278 -27.92 1.98 28.99
N ALA A 279 -28.72 3.04 29.05
CA ALA A 279 -28.71 4.03 30.15
C ALA A 279 -28.89 3.43 31.58
N SER A 280 -29.14 2.12 31.69
CA SER A 280 -29.21 1.33 32.93
C SER A 280 -27.93 0.57 33.31
N GLY A 281 -26.89 0.53 32.47
CA GLY A 281 -25.63 -0.20 32.74
C GLY A 281 -25.74 -1.74 32.73
N VAL A 282 -26.91 -2.28 32.38
CA VAL A 282 -27.23 -3.72 32.32
C VAL A 282 -27.47 -4.10 30.86
N ASP A 283 -26.78 -5.15 30.42
CA ASP A 283 -26.89 -5.70 29.07
C ASP A 283 -27.85 -6.90 29.06
N GLU A 284 -27.61 -7.88 29.94
CA GLU A 284 -28.41 -9.10 30.03
C GLU A 284 -28.52 -9.61 31.47
N ILE A 285 -29.63 -10.27 31.81
CA ILE A 285 -29.88 -10.86 33.13
C ILE A 285 -30.09 -12.35 32.94
N TYR A 286 -29.51 -13.16 33.81
CA TYR A 286 -29.62 -14.63 33.78
C TYR A 286 -29.98 -15.18 35.17
N ASP A 287 -30.63 -16.34 35.20
CA ASP A 287 -30.72 -17.14 36.42
C ASP A 287 -29.43 -17.93 36.69
N LEU A 288 -29.35 -18.60 37.84
CA LEU A 288 -28.18 -19.42 38.21
C LEU A 288 -27.97 -20.64 37.30
N SER A 289 -28.96 -21.00 36.48
CA SER A 289 -28.88 -22.07 35.48
C SER A 289 -28.45 -21.55 34.11
N GLY A 290 -28.14 -20.25 33.99
CA GLY A 290 -27.69 -19.64 32.74
C GLY A 290 -28.81 -19.34 31.75
N ARG A 291 -30.08 -19.38 32.15
CA ARG A 291 -31.20 -18.97 31.29
C ARG A 291 -31.37 -17.46 31.32
N LYS A 292 -31.51 -16.84 30.15
CA LYS A 292 -31.76 -15.40 30.02
C LYS A 292 -33.14 -15.03 30.59
N LEU A 293 -33.18 -13.95 31.36
CA LEU A 293 -34.36 -13.38 32.02
C LEU A 293 -34.65 -11.99 31.44
N ASN A 294 -35.93 -11.64 31.32
CA ASN A 294 -36.34 -10.31 30.84
C ASN A 294 -36.23 -9.22 31.92
N GLU A 295 -36.25 -9.63 33.19
CA GLU A 295 -36.06 -8.76 34.35
C GLU A 295 -35.49 -9.57 35.52
N MET A 296 -34.93 -8.89 36.52
CA MET A 296 -34.44 -9.58 37.72
C MET A 296 -35.61 -10.23 38.49
N GLN A 297 -35.44 -11.49 38.84
CA GLN A 297 -36.39 -12.23 39.67
C GLN A 297 -35.96 -12.21 41.13
N LYS A 298 -36.90 -12.50 42.05
CA LYS A 298 -36.58 -12.63 43.47
C LYS A 298 -35.54 -13.74 43.67
N GLY A 299 -34.46 -13.44 44.38
CA GLY A 299 -33.29 -14.32 44.54
C GLY A 299 -32.05 -13.80 43.82
N ILE A 300 -31.08 -14.69 43.59
CA ILE A 300 -29.81 -14.35 42.95
C ILE A 300 -29.99 -14.32 41.43
N ASN A 301 -29.60 -13.19 40.84
CA ASN A 301 -29.54 -12.97 39.40
C ASN A 301 -28.06 -12.80 39.00
N ILE A 302 -27.71 -13.27 37.82
CA ILE A 302 -26.42 -13.01 37.19
C ILE A 302 -26.65 -11.87 36.20
N VAL A 303 -26.05 -10.71 36.45
CA VAL A 303 -26.23 -9.52 35.63
C VAL A 303 -24.95 -9.27 34.84
N ARG A 304 -25.05 -9.37 33.52
CA ARG A 304 -24.01 -8.94 32.59
C ARG A 304 -24.17 -7.44 32.35
N LYS A 305 -23.11 -6.68 32.60
CA LYS A 305 -23.07 -5.25 32.37
C LYS A 305 -22.62 -4.95 30.94
N ALA A 306 -22.91 -3.73 30.50
CA ALA A 306 -22.48 -3.24 29.19
C ALA A 306 -20.94 -3.20 29.04
N ASP A 307 -20.18 -3.10 30.14
CA ASP A 307 -18.71 -3.15 30.14
C ASP A 307 -18.15 -4.59 30.04
N GLY A 308 -19.01 -5.59 29.81
CA GLY A 308 -18.65 -7.00 29.72
C GLY A 308 -18.45 -7.69 31.08
N THR A 309 -18.47 -6.96 32.20
CA THR A 309 -18.36 -7.56 33.53
C THR A 309 -19.65 -8.27 33.93
N THR A 310 -19.54 -9.26 34.81
CA THR A 310 -20.69 -9.99 35.35
C THR A 310 -20.72 -9.89 36.87
N VAL A 311 -21.88 -9.52 37.43
CA VAL A 311 -22.08 -9.39 38.87
C VAL A 311 -23.27 -10.22 39.34
N LYS A 312 -23.19 -10.77 40.55
CA LYS A 312 -24.32 -11.45 41.20
C LYS A 312 -25.13 -10.44 42.01
N VAL A 313 -26.42 -10.33 41.71
CA VAL A 313 -27.34 -9.39 42.35
C VAL A 313 -28.44 -10.16 43.07
N LEU A 314 -28.57 -9.95 44.38
CA LEU A 314 -29.66 -10.50 45.18
C LEU A 314 -30.84 -9.52 45.19
N LYS A 315 -31.95 -9.86 44.54
CA LYS A 315 -33.20 -9.11 44.60
C LYS A 315 -34.08 -9.70 45.69
N LYS A 316 -34.36 -8.91 46.73
CA LYS A 316 -35.17 -9.31 47.90
C LYS A 316 -36.66 -9.43 47.56
#